data_AF-A0A958FB77-F1
#
_entry.id   AF-A0A958FB77-F1
#
_cell.length_a   1.000
_cell.length_b   1.000
_cell.length_c   1.000
_cell.angle_alpha   90.00
_cell.angle_beta   90.00
_cell.angle_gamma   90.00
#
_symmetry.space_group_name_H-M   'P 1'
#
loop_
_entity.id
_entity.type
_entity.pdbx_description
1 polymer ?
#
loop_
_entity_poly.entity_id
_entity_poly.type
_entity_poly.pdbx_seq_one_letter_code
_entity_poly.pdbx_strand_id
1 'polypeptide(L)'
;YYLTSVLADIQNNIFFRNSAFSGGNHWVAFGDSGMVTLQYNFLDISASDDPLFISETDYHLQILSPARNRGNPGPAYNDPDGTRNDQGAYGGPLGDW
;
A
#
# COMPACT_ATOMS: atom_id res chain seq x y z
N TYR A 1 28.47 21.84 5.64
CA TYR A 1 27.00 21.72 5.54
C TYR A 1 26.67 20.23 5.55
N TYR A 2 26.11 19.72 6.65
CA TYR A 2 25.63 18.34 6.69
C TYR A 2 24.26 18.30 6.02
N LEU A 3 24.16 17.65 4.86
CA LEU A 3 22.87 17.30 4.29
C LEU A 3 22.28 16.21 5.20
N THR A 4 21.39 16.59 6.11
CA THR A 4 20.54 15.62 6.79
C THR A 4 19.61 15.05 5.73
N SER A 5 19.86 13.82 5.26
CA SER A 5 18.88 13.09 4.46
C SER A 5 17.57 13.05 5.24
N VAL A 6 16.51 13.63 4.67
CA VAL A 6 15.17 13.53 5.25
C VAL A 6 14.67 12.14 4.93
N LEU A 7 14.58 11.24 5.91
CA LEU A 7 13.98 9.93 5.68
C LEU A 7 12.51 10.15 5.29
N ALA A 8 12.12 9.70 4.10
CA ALA A 8 10.72 9.60 3.73
C ALA A 8 10.17 8.29 4.31
N ASP A 9 9.05 8.35 5.01
CA ASP A 9 8.33 7.16 5.48
C ASP A 9 7.11 6.94 4.59
N ILE A 10 7.05 5.77 3.96
CA ILE A 10 5.93 5.37 3.10
C ILE A 10 5.31 4.13 3.73
N GLN A 11 4.05 4.29 4.14
CA GLN A 11 3.29 3.22 4.78
C GLN A 11 1.99 2.90 4.06
N ASN A 12 1.52 1.66 4.20
CA ASN A 12 0.25 1.16 3.68
C ASN A 12 0.03 1.42 2.18
N ASN A 13 1.12 1.56 1.42
CA ASN A 13 1.04 1.91 0.02
C ASN A 13 1.10 0.65 -0.85
N ILE A 14 -0.01 0.39 -1.54
CA ILE A 14 -0.16 -0.77 -2.42
C ILE A 14 0.45 -0.59 -3.82
N PHE A 15 0.79 0.65 -4.18
CA PHE A 15 1.34 0.99 -5.49
C PHE A 15 2.86 1.17 -5.46
N PHE A 16 3.44 1.53 -4.32
CA PHE A 16 4.87 1.79 -4.21
C PHE A 16 5.68 0.50 -4.30
N ARG A 17 6.44 0.34 -5.40
CA ARG A 17 7.29 -0.83 -5.70
C ARG A 17 6.55 -2.16 -5.83
N ASN A 18 5.22 -2.13 -5.96
CA ASN A 18 4.44 -3.30 -6.35
C ASN A 18 4.50 -3.47 -7.86
N SER A 19 5.06 -4.57 -8.34
CA SER A 19 5.09 -4.89 -9.78
C SER A 19 4.13 -6.00 -10.19
N ALA A 20 3.33 -6.52 -9.24
CA ALA A 20 2.32 -7.54 -9.50
C ALA A 20 1.07 -6.97 -10.20
N PHE A 21 0.86 -5.65 -10.14
CA PHE A 21 -0.31 -5.00 -10.74
C PHE A 21 -0.19 -4.83 -12.27
N SER A 22 -1.12 -5.45 -13.01
CA SER A 22 -1.29 -5.23 -14.45
C SER A 22 -2.00 -3.90 -14.70
N GLY A 23 -1.28 -2.89 -15.20
CA GLY A 23 -1.84 -1.55 -15.45
C GLY A 23 -0.82 -0.42 -15.47
N GLY A 24 0.42 -0.69 -15.05
CA GLY A 24 1.56 0.21 -15.20
C GLY A 24 2.30 0.43 -13.89
N ASN A 25 3.61 0.61 -13.97
CA ASN A 25 4.42 1.08 -12.85
C ASN A 25 3.83 2.42 -12.38
N HIS A 26 3.24 2.50 -11.20
CA HIS A 26 2.85 3.77 -10.62
C HIS A 26 4.12 4.47 -10.11
N TRP A 27 4.36 5.66 -10.66
CA TRP A 27 5.64 6.34 -10.59
C TRP A 27 5.91 6.78 -9.16
N VAL A 28 7.11 6.46 -8.67
CA VAL A 28 7.65 6.95 -7.41
C VAL A 28 7.92 8.45 -7.58
N ALA A 29 7.72 9.23 -6.51
CA ALA A 29 8.10 10.64 -6.54
C ALA A 29 9.59 10.77 -6.92
N PHE A 30 9.87 11.65 -7.89
CA PHE A 30 11.24 11.96 -8.26
C PHE A 30 11.80 12.96 -7.26
N GLY A 31 12.92 12.63 -6.60
CA GLY A 31 13.63 13.55 -5.71
C GLY A 31 13.54 13.21 -4.23
N ASP A 32 12.90 12.11 -3.87
CA ASP A 32 12.86 11.55 -2.53
C ASP A 32 14.29 11.21 -2.12
N SER A 33 14.67 11.61 -0.92
CA SER A 33 15.95 11.27 -0.31
C SER A 33 16.33 9.82 -0.64
N GLY A 34 17.58 9.55 -1.01
CA GLY A 34 18.03 8.18 -1.33
C GLY A 34 17.84 7.14 -0.20
N MET A 35 17.22 7.55 0.91
CA MET A 35 16.81 6.73 2.04
C MET A 35 15.31 6.90 2.29
N VAL A 36 14.56 5.83 2.02
CA VAL A 36 13.11 5.70 2.30
C VAL A 36 12.91 4.55 3.28
N THR A 37 12.07 4.73 4.29
CA THR A 37 11.57 3.66 5.16
C THR A 37 10.23 3.18 4.61
N LEU A 38 10.09 1.87 4.42
CA LEU A 38 8.85 1.25 3.95
C LEU A 38 8.25 0.44 5.09
N GLN A 39 7.01 0.72 5.47
CA GLN A 39 6.33 -0.01 6.52
C GLN A 39 4.97 -0.49 6.05
N TYR A 40 4.76 -1.80 6.10
CA TYR A 40 3.50 -2.40 5.67
C TYR A 40 3.15 -1.88 4.26
N ASN A 41 4.08 -1.89 3.33
CA ASN A 41 3.74 -1.73 1.92
C ASN A 41 3.56 -3.11 1.31
N PHE A 42 2.76 -3.19 0.27
CA PHE A 42 2.56 -4.43 -0.46
C PHE A 42 3.63 -4.51 -1.56
N LEU A 43 4.71 -5.25 -1.29
CA LEU A 43 5.97 -5.19 -2.07
C LEU A 43 6.19 -6.40 -2.99
N ASP A 44 5.16 -7.18 -3.32
CA ASP A 44 5.41 -8.36 -4.15
C ASP A 44 5.83 -7.97 -5.57
N ILE A 45 6.94 -8.56 -5.97
CA ILE A 45 7.56 -8.39 -7.27
C ILE A 45 7.09 -9.47 -8.25
N SER A 46 6.40 -10.50 -7.76
CA SER A 46 5.88 -11.60 -8.55
C SER A 46 4.40 -11.40 -8.88
N ALA A 47 3.92 -12.02 -9.97
CA ALA A 47 2.49 -11.96 -10.33
C ALA A 47 1.58 -12.78 -9.38
N SER A 48 2.12 -13.50 -8.39
CA SER A 48 1.30 -14.34 -7.50
C SER A 48 0.62 -13.56 -6.38
N ASP A 49 1.15 -12.42 -5.97
CA ASP A 49 0.46 -11.52 -5.06
C ASP A 49 -0.08 -10.30 -5.84
N ASP A 50 -0.90 -10.50 -6.86
CA ASP A 50 -1.69 -9.41 -7.45
C ASP A 50 -2.64 -8.83 -6.37
N PRO A 51 -2.73 -7.50 -6.20
CA PRO A 51 -3.74 -6.87 -5.33
C PRO A 51 -5.19 -7.29 -5.58
N LEU A 52 -5.53 -7.84 -6.76
CA LEU A 52 -6.87 -8.24 -7.15
C LEU A 52 -7.88 -7.09 -6.95
N PHE A 53 -7.67 -5.96 -7.63
CA PHE A 53 -8.65 -4.88 -7.64
C PHE A 53 -9.95 -5.30 -8.36
N ILE A 54 -11.08 -4.66 -8.05
CA ILE A 54 -12.36 -4.94 -8.70
C ILE A 54 -12.29 -4.66 -10.21
N SER A 55 -11.67 -3.55 -10.61
CA SER A 55 -11.45 -3.22 -12.03
C SER A 55 -10.34 -2.17 -12.22
N GLU A 56 -10.02 -1.83 -13.47
CA GLU A 56 -9.05 -0.76 -13.79
C GLU A 56 -9.46 0.64 -13.30
N THR A 57 -10.76 0.85 -13.00
CA THR A 57 -11.28 2.12 -12.47
C THR A 57 -11.82 2.01 -11.05
N ASP A 58 -11.71 0.84 -10.43
CA ASP A 58 -12.20 0.56 -9.08
C ASP A 58 -11.12 -0.17 -8.28
N TYR A 59 -10.40 0.60 -7.46
CA TYR A 59 -9.28 0.13 -6.64
C TYR A 59 -9.71 -0.48 -5.29
N HIS A 60 -10.99 -0.80 -5.11
CA HIS A 60 -11.39 -1.69 -4.02
C HIS A 60 -10.78 -3.08 -4.23
N LEU A 61 -10.47 -3.75 -3.12
CA LEU A 61 -9.92 -5.11 -3.14
C LEU A 61 -11.04 -6.15 -3.30
N GLN A 62 -10.80 -7.15 -4.14
CA GLN A 62 -11.64 -8.34 -4.18
C GLN A 62 -11.54 -9.13 -2.87
N ILE A 63 -12.56 -9.92 -2.56
CA ILE A 63 -12.64 -10.71 -1.31
C ILE A 63 -11.43 -11.64 -1.09
N LEU A 64 -10.83 -12.15 -2.17
CA LEU A 64 -9.67 -13.05 -2.13
C LEU A 64 -8.33 -12.34 -2.29
N SER A 65 -8.31 -11.00 -2.26
CA SER A 65 -7.08 -10.24 -2.42
C SER A 65 -6.06 -10.60 -1.33
N PRO A 66 -4.80 -10.89 -1.71
CA PRO A 66 -3.71 -11.10 -0.76
C PRO A 66 -3.38 -9.83 0.03
N ALA A 67 -3.85 -8.67 -0.43
CA ALA A 67 -3.64 -7.37 0.20
C ALA A 67 -4.65 -7.07 1.33
N ARG A 68 -5.69 -7.91 1.50
CA ARG A 68 -6.66 -7.74 2.59
C ARG A 68 -6.08 -8.07 3.97
N ASN A 69 -6.38 -7.25 4.95
CA ASN A 69 -5.92 -7.36 6.33
C ASN A 69 -4.38 -7.45 6.46
N ARG A 70 -3.64 -6.73 5.61
CA ARG A 70 -2.17 -6.74 5.56
C ARG A 70 -1.53 -5.40 5.90
N GLY A 71 -2.32 -4.39 6.25
CA GLY A 71 -1.94 -3.01 6.54
C GLY A 71 -1.14 -2.80 7.83
N ASN A 72 -1.25 -1.63 8.46
CA ASN A 72 -0.68 -1.41 9.77
C ASN A 72 -1.40 -2.27 10.84
N PRO A 73 -0.70 -3.09 11.65
CA PRO A 73 -1.33 -3.96 12.63
C PRO A 73 -1.87 -3.23 13.88
N GLY A 74 -1.63 -1.92 14.01
CA GLY A 74 -2.08 -1.13 15.14
C GLY A 74 -3.61 -0.99 15.16
N PRO A 75 -4.29 -1.19 16.32
CA PRO A 75 -5.75 -1.11 16.41
C PRO A 75 -6.37 0.22 15.96
N ALA A 76 -5.60 1.31 16.07
CA ALA A 76 -6.03 2.65 15.61
C ALA A 76 -6.17 2.73 14.08
N TYR A 77 -5.61 1.77 13.35
CA TYR A 77 -5.68 1.67 11.90
C TYR A 77 -6.64 0.58 11.44
N ASN A 78 -7.38 -0.08 12.33
CA ASN A 78 -8.28 -1.15 11.92
C ASN A 78 -9.37 -0.64 10.97
N ASP A 79 -9.82 -1.51 10.08
CA ASP A 79 -11.00 -1.26 9.24
C ASP A 79 -12.25 -1.12 10.12
N PRO A 80 -13.36 -0.56 9.60
CA PRO A 80 -14.59 -0.35 10.37
C PRO A 80 -15.19 -1.62 10.97
N ASP A 81 -14.91 -2.79 10.38
CA ASP A 81 -15.32 -4.10 10.90
C ASP A 81 -14.44 -4.61 12.06
N GLY A 82 -13.40 -3.85 12.44
CA GLY A 82 -12.47 -4.14 13.52
C GLY A 82 -11.30 -5.04 13.12
N THR A 83 -11.20 -5.46 11.85
CA THR A 83 -10.06 -6.22 11.34
C THR A 83 -8.85 -5.31 11.10
N ARG A 84 -7.64 -5.89 11.01
CA ARG A 84 -6.44 -5.13 10.63
C ARG A 84 -6.68 -4.49 9.27
N ASN A 85 -6.28 -3.25 9.03
CA ASN A 85 -6.60 -2.64 7.74
C ASN A 85 -6.10 -3.39 6.51
N ASP A 86 -6.89 -3.23 5.46
CA ASP A 86 -6.50 -3.49 4.09
C ASP A 86 -5.35 -2.54 3.63
N GLN A 87 -4.52 -3.03 2.71
CA GLN A 87 -3.51 -2.21 2.03
C GLN A 87 -4.15 -1.33 0.97
N GLY A 88 -3.64 -0.12 0.78
CA GLY A 88 -4.10 0.78 -0.28
C GLY A 88 -5.16 1.78 0.16
N ALA A 89 -5.93 2.29 -0.82
CA ALA A 89 -6.72 3.51 -0.67
C ALA A 89 -7.98 3.34 0.20
N TYR A 90 -8.49 2.13 0.31
CA TYR A 90 -9.74 1.78 1.01
C TYR A 90 -9.50 1.04 2.33
N GLY A 91 -8.27 1.08 2.84
CA GLY A 91 -7.94 0.53 4.16
C GLY A 91 -8.01 1.58 5.27
N GLY A 92 -8.26 1.11 6.48
CA GLY A 92 -8.27 1.91 7.69
C GLY A 92 -9.67 2.32 8.15
N PRO A 93 -9.77 3.05 9.27
CA PRO A 93 -11.05 3.36 9.91
C PRO A 93 -12.03 4.17 9.05
N LEU A 94 -11.55 4.77 7.95
CA LEU A 94 -12.33 5.56 7.00
C LEU A 94 -12.34 4.93 5.59
N GLY A 95 -12.01 3.64 5.49
CA GLY A 95 -11.83 2.91 4.24
C GLY A 95 -13.11 2.46 3.53
N ASP A 96 -14.29 2.67 4.11
CA ASP A 96 -15.59 2.19 3.62
C ASP A 96 -16.30 3.23 2.70
N TRP A 97 -15.57 3.78 1.72
CA TRP A 97 -16.01 4.90 0.86
C TRP A 97 -16.36 4.49 -0.57
#